data_AF-A0A7X8UXS6-F1
#
_entry.id   AF-A0A7X8UXS6-F1
#
_cell.length_a   1.000
_cell.length_b   1.000
_cell.length_c   1.000
_cell.angle_alpha   90.00
_cell.angle_beta   90.00
_cell.angle_gamma   90.00
#
_symmetry.space_group_name_H-M   'P 1'
#
loop_
_entity.id
_entity.type
_entity.pdbx_description
1 polymer ?
#
loop_
_entity_poly.entity_id
_entity_poly.type
_entity_poly.pdbx_seq_one_letter_code
_entity_poly.pdbx_strand_id
1 'polypeptide(L)'
;MTTRKGYNITVDGECRRTVMDVQLKPDIQRFVEDQVKVGRYHSVDEAINEAVSRLRVENDLLNQDLDDDDVAAIEEGLAQLNRGEGRSWESARADLRDRHLPE
;
A
#
# COMPACT_ATOMS: atom_id res chain seq x y z
N MET A 1 -34.67 6.58 -16.24
CA MET A 1 -34.47 5.19 -15.73
C MET A 1 -33.31 4.58 -16.48
N THR A 2 -32.12 4.56 -15.87
CA THR A 2 -30.98 3.80 -16.41
C THR A 2 -30.29 3.12 -15.23
N THR A 3 -30.65 1.87 -15.03
CA THR A 3 -30.10 0.98 -14.01
C THR A 3 -28.64 0.70 -14.35
N ARG A 4 -27.68 1.21 -13.56
CA ARG A 4 -26.30 0.71 -13.62
C ARG A 4 -26.29 -0.70 -13.03
N LYS A 5 -25.94 -1.65 -13.89
CA LYS A 5 -25.80 -3.07 -13.61
C LYS A 5 -24.72 -3.25 -12.54
N GLY A 6 -25.11 -3.75 -11.36
CA GLY A 6 -24.16 -4.21 -10.35
C GLY A 6 -23.41 -5.43 -10.88
N TYR A 7 -22.09 -5.44 -10.70
CA TYR A 7 -21.27 -6.63 -10.96
C TYR A 7 -21.05 -7.34 -9.64
N ASN A 8 -21.72 -8.49 -9.47
CA ASN A 8 -21.44 -9.43 -8.38
C ASN A 8 -20.22 -10.25 -8.77
N ILE A 9 -19.16 -10.20 -7.98
CA ILE A 9 -17.97 -11.04 -8.16
C ILE A 9 -18.12 -12.24 -7.24
N THR A 10 -18.58 -13.36 -7.79
CA THR A 10 -18.43 -14.68 -7.16
C THR A 10 -16.97 -15.12 -7.35
N VAL A 11 -16.24 -15.32 -6.26
CA VAL A 11 -14.85 -15.77 -6.26
C VAL A 11 -14.79 -17.29 -6.22
N ASP A 12 -14.87 -17.93 -7.39
CA ASP A 12 -14.55 -19.34 -7.57
C ASP A 12 -13.25 -19.51 -8.38
N GLY A 13 -12.18 -19.93 -7.70
CA GLY A 13 -11.30 -21.01 -8.13
C GLY A 13 -10.47 -20.97 -9.42
N GLU A 14 -10.51 -19.93 -10.26
CA GLU A 14 -9.69 -19.85 -11.48
C GLU A 14 -8.97 -18.48 -11.58
N CYS A 15 -7.65 -18.47 -11.84
CA CYS A 15 -6.87 -17.25 -12.14
C CYS A 15 -7.28 -16.64 -13.49
N ARG A 16 -8.52 -16.17 -13.59
CA ARG A 16 -9.07 -15.59 -14.80
C ARG A 16 -8.57 -14.14 -14.90
N ARG A 17 -7.59 -13.89 -15.77
CA ARG A 17 -7.23 -12.51 -16.14
C ARG A 17 -8.48 -11.83 -16.72
N THR A 18 -8.95 -10.78 -16.07
CA THR A 18 -10.05 -9.95 -16.55
C THR A 18 -9.49 -8.85 -17.45
N VAL A 19 -10.06 -8.70 -18.64
CA VAL A 19 -9.71 -7.61 -19.56
C VAL A 19 -10.57 -6.39 -19.21
N MET A 20 -9.94 -5.23 -19.12
CA MET A 20 -10.60 -3.95 -18.85
C MET A 20 -9.99 -2.88 -19.76
N ASP A 21 -10.85 -2.15 -20.48
CA ASP A 21 -10.44 -1.00 -21.28
C ASP A 21 -10.51 0.28 -20.44
N VAL A 22 -9.41 1.04 -20.41
CA VAL A 22 -9.30 2.32 -19.68
C VAL A 22 -8.78 3.41 -20.60
N GLN A 23 -9.32 4.63 -20.45
CA GLN A 23 -8.83 5.80 -21.16
C GLN A 23 -7.89 6.58 -20.24
N LEU A 24 -6.64 6.77 -20.68
CA LEU A 24 -5.65 7.55 -19.97
C LEU A 24 -5.59 8.97 -20.53
N LYS A 25 -5.24 9.93 -19.67
CA LYS A 25 -4.86 11.27 -20.13
C LYS A 25 -3.54 11.19 -20.93
N PRO A 26 -3.31 12.05 -21.93
CA PRO A 26 -2.13 11.94 -22.80
C PRO A 26 -0.78 12.02 -22.07
N ASP A 27 -0.71 12.81 -21.01
CA ASP A 27 0.47 12.94 -20.13
C ASP A 27 0.76 11.64 -19.36
N ILE A 28 -0.28 10.99 -18.84
CA ILE A 28 -0.18 9.71 -18.13
C ILE A 28 0.20 8.58 -19.09
N GLN A 29 -0.40 8.54 -20.28
CA GLN A 29 -0.03 7.58 -21.31
C GLN A 29 1.46 7.67 -21.64
N ARG A 30 1.96 8.88 -21.92
CA ARG A 30 3.39 9.11 -22.22
C ARG A 30 4.27 8.67 -21.06
N PHE A 31 3.90 9.00 -19.82
CA PHE A 31 4.65 8.57 -18.64
C PHE A 31 4.77 7.05 -18.57
N VAL A 32 3.66 6.32 -18.76
CA VAL A 32 3.65 4.85 -18.71
C VAL A 32 4.49 4.24 -19.83
N GLU A 33 4.35 4.75 -21.06
CA GLU A 33 5.17 4.32 -22.20
C GLU A 33 6.66 4.54 -21.93
N ASP A 34 7.04 5.66 -21.32
CA ASP A 34 8.43 5.96 -21.00
C ASP A 34 8.98 5.02 -19.92
N GLN A 35 8.19 4.63 -18.91
CA GLN A 35 8.60 3.63 -17.93
C GLN A 35 8.85 2.25 -18.56
N VAL A 36 8.07 1.87 -19.57
CA VAL A 36 8.28 0.61 -20.32
C VAL A 36 9.54 0.73 -21.20
N LYS A 37 9.74 1.85 -21.89
CA LYS A 37 10.91 2.08 -22.76
C LYS A 37 12.23 2.01 -21.99
N VAL A 38 12.28 2.53 -20.77
CA VAL A 38 13.49 2.46 -19.91
C VAL A 38 13.65 1.08 -19.24
N GLY A 39 12.75 0.13 -19.51
CA GLY A 39 12.82 -1.23 -19.00
C GLY A 39 12.39 -1.37 -17.54
N ARG A 40 11.70 -0.38 -16.96
CA ARG A 40 11.19 -0.48 -15.58
C ARG A 40 10.04 -1.48 -15.46
N TYR A 41 9.25 -1.61 -16.53
CA TYR A 41 8.15 -2.57 -16.65
C TYR A 41 8.25 -3.27 -18.01
N HIS A 42 7.84 -4.53 -18.07
CA HIS A 42 7.81 -5.33 -19.29
C HIS A 42 6.65 -4.95 -20.22
N SER A 43 5.56 -4.38 -19.67
CA SER A 43 4.41 -3.94 -20.47
C SER A 43 3.67 -2.76 -19.83
N VAL A 44 2.80 -2.12 -20.63
CA VAL A 44 1.87 -1.08 -20.17
C VAL A 44 0.93 -1.64 -19.10
N ASP A 45 0.41 -2.85 -19.31
CA ASP A 45 -0.50 -3.50 -18.37
C ASP A 45 0.19 -3.73 -17.02
N GLU A 46 1.45 -4.17 -17.01
CA GLU A 46 2.22 -4.35 -15.77
C GLU A 46 2.37 -3.01 -15.03
N ALA A 47 2.75 -1.95 -15.74
CA ALA A 47 2.92 -0.64 -15.15
C ALA A 47 1.61 -0.10 -14.52
N ILE A 48 0.48 -0.29 -15.20
CA ILE A 48 -0.84 0.13 -14.71
C ILE A 48 -1.28 -0.73 -13.51
N ASN A 49 -1.12 -2.06 -13.58
CA ASN A 49 -1.47 -2.95 -12.47
C ASN A 49 -0.65 -2.65 -11.22
N GLU A 50 0.64 -2.37 -11.36
CA GLU A 50 1.52 -1.93 -10.26
C GLU A 50 1.05 -0.60 -9.67
N ALA A 51 0.73 0.39 -10.52
CA ALA A 51 0.23 1.68 -10.06
C ALA A 51 -1.09 1.55 -9.28
N VAL A 52 -2.03 0.76 -9.77
CA VAL A 52 -3.32 0.53 -9.09
C VAL A 52 -3.14 -0.28 -7.81
N SER A 53 -2.22 -1.26 -7.81
CA SER A 53 -1.91 -2.03 -6.61
C SER A 53 -1.34 -1.17 -5.50
N ARG A 54 -0.45 -0.22 -5.84
CA ARG A 54 0.08 0.78 -4.89
C ARG A 54 -1.02 1.71 -4.40
N LEU A 55 -1.87 2.20 -5.30
CA LEU A 55 -3.01 3.04 -4.92
C LEU A 55 -3.94 2.31 -3.95
N ARG A 56 -4.17 1.00 -4.12
CA ARG A 56 -4.96 0.21 -3.19
C ARG A 56 -4.32 0.19 -1.80
N VAL A 57 -3.03 -0.13 -1.70
CA VAL A 57 -2.31 -0.14 -0.41
C VAL A 57 -2.31 1.25 0.23
N GLU A 58 -2.10 2.30 -0.56
CA GLU A 58 -2.15 3.68 -0.07
C GLU A 58 -3.55 4.01 0.46
N ASN A 59 -4.62 3.63 -0.24
CA ASN A 59 -5.97 3.79 0.27
C ASN A 59 -6.20 2.97 1.54
N ASP A 60 -5.74 1.73 1.60
CA ASP A 60 -5.90 0.91 2.79
C ASP A 60 -5.16 1.50 3.99
N LEU A 61 -4.00 2.13 3.79
CA LEU A 61 -3.24 2.82 4.83
C LEU A 61 -3.84 4.18 5.20
N LEU A 62 -4.32 4.95 4.22
CA LEU A 62 -4.94 6.26 4.46
C LEU A 62 -6.35 6.15 5.05
N ASN A 63 -7.05 5.04 4.79
CA ASN A 63 -8.37 4.76 5.38
C ASN A 63 -8.25 3.98 6.70
N GLN A 64 -7.04 3.61 7.14
CA GLN A 64 -6.78 3.29 8.54
C GLN A 64 -6.64 4.61 9.27
N ASP A 65 -7.79 5.22 9.59
CA ASP A 65 -7.83 6.31 10.55
C ASP A 65 -7.23 5.79 11.85
N LEU A 66 -6.22 6.48 12.38
CA LEU A 66 -5.74 6.24 13.74
C LEU A 66 -6.93 6.49 14.66
N ASP A 67 -7.31 5.50 15.44
CA ASP A 67 -8.35 5.70 16.43
C ASP A 67 -7.81 6.48 17.64
N ASP A 68 -8.69 6.84 18.57
CA ASP A 68 -8.30 7.63 19.75
C ASP A 68 -7.24 6.90 20.60
N ASP A 69 -7.24 5.56 20.60
CA ASP A 69 -6.26 4.75 21.35
C ASP A 69 -4.89 4.77 20.66
N ASP A 70 -4.85 4.67 19.33
CA ASP A 70 -3.63 4.82 18.54
C ASP A 70 -3.00 6.20 18.75
N VAL A 71 -3.82 7.26 18.68
CA VAL A 71 -3.37 8.64 18.90
C VAL A 71 -2.82 8.81 20.32
N ALA A 72 -3.53 8.30 21.33
CA ALA A 72 -3.08 8.35 22.72
C ALA A 72 -1.75 7.61 22.94
N ALA A 73 -1.57 6.43 22.34
CA ALA A 73 -0.33 5.67 22.43
C ALA A 73 0.85 6.40 21.79
N ILE A 74 0.62 7.08 20.65
CA ILE A 74 1.64 7.93 20.00
C ILE A 74 2.01 9.11 20.89
N GLU A 75 1.03 9.82 21.44
CA GLU A 75 1.25 10.97 22.33
C GLU A 75 2.03 10.56 23.59
N GLU A 76 1.68 9.42 24.19
CA GLU A 76 2.41 8.88 25.33
C GLU A 76 3.86 8.57 24.96
N GLY A 77 4.10 7.87 23.85
CA GLY A 77 5.46 7.54 23.38
C GLY A 77 6.30 8.79 23.12
N LEU A 78 5.71 9.83 22.50
CA LEU A 78 6.38 11.11 22.30
C LEU A 78 6.68 11.82 23.63
N ALA A 79 5.78 11.76 24.60
CA ALA A 79 6.02 12.31 25.93
C ALA A 79 7.16 11.58 26.65
N GLN A 80 7.25 10.25 26.55
CA GLN A 80 8.36 9.44 27.08
C GLN A 80 9.70 9.86 26.43
N LEU A 81 9.73 10.00 25.10
CA LEU A 81 10.92 10.47 24.38
C LEU A 81 11.37 11.86 24.83
N ASN A 82 10.44 12.80 25.00
CA ASN A 82 10.74 14.15 25.48
C ASN A 82 11.29 14.17 26.91
N ARG A 83 10.94 13.20 27.74
CA ARG A 83 11.53 12.99 29.09
C ARG A 83 12.90 12.30 29.06
N GLY A 84 13.37 11.88 27.88
CA GLY A 84 14.64 11.16 27.72
C GLY A 84 14.54 9.66 28.01
N GLU A 85 13.33 9.09 28.05
CA GLU A 85 13.11 7.65 28.27
C GLU A 85 13.32 6.81 26.98
N GLY A 86 13.81 7.44 25.91
CA GLY A 86 14.17 6.77 24.67
C GLY A 86 15.26 5.72 24.89
N ARG A 87 15.10 4.58 24.23
CA ARG A 87 16.09 3.49 24.24
C ARG A 87 17.05 3.64 23.06
N SER A 88 18.31 3.23 23.23
CA SER A 88 19.22 3.13 22.09
C SER A 88 18.76 2.05 21.11
N TRP A 89 19.07 2.25 19.83
CA TRP A 89 18.74 1.31 18.77
C TRP A 89 19.33 -0.09 19.04
N GLU A 90 20.56 -0.16 19.54
CA GLU A 90 21.24 -1.42 19.85
C GLU A 90 20.50 -2.22 20.91
N SER A 91 20.01 -1.55 21.97
CA SER A 91 19.23 -2.18 23.04
C SER A 91 17.87 -2.66 22.53
N ALA A 92 17.15 -1.79 21.79
CA ALA A 92 15.84 -2.12 21.26
C ALA A 92 15.91 -3.29 20.26
N ARG A 93 16.91 -3.30 19.37
CA ARG A 93 17.10 -4.37 18.38
C ARG A 93 17.44 -5.71 19.04
N ALA A 94 18.28 -5.72 20.07
CA ALA A 94 18.63 -6.96 20.78
C ALA A 94 17.39 -7.60 21.42
N ASP A 95 16.56 -6.78 22.05
CA ASP A 95 15.32 -7.16 22.72
C ASP A 95 14.24 -7.67 21.72
N LEU A 96 14.09 -7.00 20.58
CA LEU A 96 13.18 -7.46 19.50
C LEU A 96 13.61 -8.81 18.91
N ARG A 97 14.92 -9.02 18.74
CA ARG A 97 15.46 -10.29 18.24
C ARG A 97 15.13 -11.43 19.20
N ASP A 98 15.38 -11.24 20.50
CA ASP A 98 15.09 -12.24 21.54
C ASP A 98 13.61 -12.62 21.59
N ARG A 99 12.70 -11.63 21.45
CA ARG A 99 11.25 -11.85 21.57
C ARG A 99 10.58 -12.44 20.34
N HIS A 100 11.03 -12.11 19.13
CA HIS A 100 10.24 -12.37 17.90
C HIS A 100 11.01 -13.04 16.76
N LEU A 101 12.34 -13.17 16.87
CA LEU A 101 13.17 -13.78 15.82
C LEU A 101 14.19 -14.75 16.47
N PRO A 102 13.72 -15.87 17.05
CA PRO A 102 14.63 -16.92 17.49
C PRO A 102 15.35 -17.54 16.29
N GLU A 103 16.62 -17.95 16.51
CA GLU A 103 17.53 -18.46 15.46
C GLU A 103 17.01 -19.67 14.69
#